data_AF-A0A2H0PID8-F1
#
_entry.id   AF-A0A2H0PID8-F1
#
_cell.length_a   1.000
_cell.length_b   1.000
_cell.length_c   1.000
_cell.angle_alpha   90.00
_cell.angle_beta   90.00
_cell.angle_gamma   90.00
#
_symmetry.space_group_name_H-M   'P 1'
#
loop_
_entity.id
_entity.type
_entity.pdbx_description
1 polymer ?
#
loop_
_entity_poly.entity_id
_entity_poly.type
_entity_poly.pdbx_seq_one_letter_code
_entity_poly.pdbx_strand_id
1 'polypeptide(L)'
;MSTKKLHIIKENKIKIRKMINKKSDQKAGAISLWKSGKKITEIARQLNVSRHSVYRWIRLAEVQLKRKKRQSPAKLDIKLITMSIELSVLMRGPSIKKLSSALYSFFGVQIHPAKLRRILIDKSIYPYKPSSQYLSIESNYKNNKIIL
;
A
#
# COMPACT_ATOMS: atom_id res chain seq x y z
N MET A 1 29.00 -31.19 -5.47
CA MET A 1 28.45 -30.35 -6.56
C MET A 1 29.60 -29.82 -7.42
N SER A 2 29.61 -30.09 -8.73
CA SER A 2 30.72 -29.76 -9.64
C SER A 2 30.93 -28.25 -9.81
N THR A 3 32.18 -27.79 -9.69
CA THR A 3 32.62 -26.39 -9.81
C THR A 3 32.21 -25.73 -11.13
N LYS A 4 32.12 -26.51 -12.22
CA LYS A 4 31.61 -26.05 -13.52
C LYS A 4 30.14 -25.60 -13.46
N LYS A 5 29.29 -26.29 -12.69
CA LYS A 5 27.86 -25.95 -12.56
C LYS A 5 27.67 -24.62 -11.82
N LEU A 6 28.49 -24.33 -10.82
CA LEU A 6 28.47 -23.06 -10.08
C LEU A 6 28.91 -21.87 -10.95
N HIS A 7 29.90 -22.08 -11.83
CA HIS A 7 30.37 -21.05 -12.75
C HIS A 7 29.29 -20.66 -13.77
N ILE A 8 28.64 -21.65 -14.40
CA ILE A 8 27.54 -21.43 -15.37
C ILE A 8 26.37 -20.65 -14.74
N ILE A 9 26.00 -20.97 -13.49
CA ILE A 9 24.93 -20.25 -12.79
C ILE A 9 25.33 -18.78 -12.55
N LYS A 10 26.60 -18.51 -12.21
CA LYS A 10 27.10 -17.15 -11.95
C LYS A 10 27.11 -16.31 -13.24
N GLU A 11 27.59 -16.86 -14.35
CA GLU A 11 27.59 -16.18 -15.65
C GLU A 11 26.18 -15.87 -16.14
N ASN A 12 25.26 -16.83 -16.04
CA ASN A 12 23.86 -16.61 -16.39
C ASN A 12 23.21 -15.51 -15.53
N LYS A 13 23.48 -15.48 -14.22
CA LYS A 13 22.99 -14.39 -13.34
C LYS A 13 23.53 -13.03 -13.78
N ILE A 14 24.81 -12.93 -14.16
CA ILE A 14 25.40 -11.67 -14.63
C ILE A 14 24.75 -11.22 -15.94
N LYS A 15 24.54 -12.13 -16.89
CA LYS A 15 23.88 -11.84 -18.16
C LYS A 15 22.45 -11.35 -17.98
N ILE A 16 21.68 -12.00 -17.09
CA ILE A 16 20.31 -11.60 -16.75
C ILE A 16 20.30 -10.19 -16.16
N ARG A 17 21.20 -9.87 -15.22
CA ARG A 17 21.31 -8.52 -14.64
C ARG A 17 21.59 -7.45 -15.68
N LYS A 18 22.56 -7.69 -16.59
CA LYS A 18 22.86 -6.77 -17.70
C LYS A 18 21.64 -6.51 -18.59
N MET A 19 20.88 -7.55 -18.90
CA MET A 19 19.64 -7.41 -19.70
C MET A 19 18.54 -6.63 -18.97
N ILE A 20 18.37 -6.85 -17.66
CA ILE A 20 17.39 -6.11 -16.84
C ILE A 20 17.73 -4.63 -16.80
N ASN A 21 19.01 -4.30 -16.55
CA ASN A 21 19.46 -2.91 -16.50
C ASN A 21 19.24 -2.22 -17.85
N LYS A 22 19.63 -2.85 -18.96
CA LYS A 22 19.40 -2.31 -20.31
C LYS A 22 17.92 -2.01 -20.58
N LYS A 23 17.00 -2.89 -20.19
CA LYS A 23 15.55 -2.65 -20.34
C LYS A 23 15.05 -1.52 -19.44
N SER A 24 15.59 -1.41 -18.23
CA SER A 24 15.28 -0.32 -17.30
C SER A 24 15.70 1.04 -17.87
N ASP A 25 16.91 1.12 -18.42
CA ASP A 25 17.46 2.33 -19.02
C ASP A 25 16.65 2.76 -20.25
N GLN A 26 16.29 1.81 -21.12
CA GLN A 26 15.41 2.07 -22.26
C GLN A 26 14.05 2.60 -21.83
N LYS A 27 13.46 2.05 -20.77
CA LYS A 27 12.18 2.51 -20.24
C LYS A 27 12.29 3.93 -19.68
N ALA A 28 13.34 4.23 -18.91
CA ALA A 28 13.58 5.56 -18.35
C ALA A 28 13.81 6.59 -19.46
N GLY A 29 14.62 6.25 -20.46
CA GLY A 29 14.85 7.07 -21.65
C GLY A 29 13.56 7.37 -22.42
N ALA A 30 12.70 6.36 -22.63
CA ALA A 30 11.43 6.52 -23.32
C ALA A 30 10.49 7.50 -22.59
N ILE A 31 10.42 7.42 -21.27
CA ILE A 31 9.60 8.31 -20.44
C ILE A 31 10.16 9.74 -20.47
N SER A 32 11.49 9.90 -20.45
CA SER A 32 12.13 11.22 -20.52
C SER A 32 11.84 11.92 -21.85
N LEU A 33 12.01 11.20 -22.97
CA LEU A 33 11.71 11.73 -24.31
C LEU A 33 10.21 12.03 -24.51
N TRP A 34 9.32 11.23 -23.92
CA TRP A 34 7.89 11.53 -23.92
C TRP A 34 7.59 12.84 -23.20
N LYS A 35 8.19 13.06 -22.03
CA LYS A 35 8.02 14.30 -21.25
C LYS A 35 8.56 15.54 -21.97
N SER A 36 9.57 15.40 -22.83
CA SER A 36 10.07 16.49 -23.68
C SER A 36 9.24 16.72 -24.95
N GLY A 37 8.12 16.02 -25.12
CA GLY A 37 7.18 16.22 -26.23
C GLY A 37 7.53 15.48 -27.52
N LYS A 38 8.49 14.53 -27.49
CA LYS A 38 8.82 13.72 -28.68
C LYS A 38 7.67 12.78 -29.04
N LYS A 39 7.48 12.57 -30.35
CA LYS A 39 6.47 11.62 -30.86
C LYS A 39 6.90 10.18 -30.56
N ILE A 40 5.94 9.31 -30.29
CA ILE A 40 6.17 7.89 -29.97
C ILE A 40 6.96 7.15 -31.06
N THR A 41 6.75 7.51 -32.32
CA THR A 41 7.48 6.98 -33.48
C THR A 41 8.97 7.32 -33.42
N GLU A 42 9.31 8.55 -33.05
CA GLU A 42 10.69 9.02 -32.89
C GLU A 42 11.37 8.33 -31.72
N ILE A 43 10.68 8.20 -30.59
CA ILE A 43 11.16 7.50 -29.39
C ILE A 43 11.46 6.03 -29.70
N ALA A 44 10.55 5.36 -30.41
CA ALA A 44 10.71 3.97 -30.83
C ALA A 44 11.95 3.78 -31.72
N ARG A 45 12.15 4.69 -32.69
CA ARG A 45 13.32 4.69 -33.57
C ARG A 45 14.62 4.94 -32.81
N GLN A 46 14.64 5.92 -31.91
CA GLN A 46 15.82 6.31 -31.16
C GLN A 46 16.28 5.23 -30.17
N LEU A 47 15.33 4.52 -29.53
CA LEU A 47 15.64 3.50 -28.52
C LEU A 47 15.69 2.08 -29.09
N ASN A 48 15.49 1.93 -30.40
CA ASN A 48 15.39 0.67 -31.12
C ASN A 48 14.41 -0.32 -30.45
N VAL A 49 13.19 0.15 -30.21
CA VAL A 49 12.10 -0.64 -29.61
C VAL A 49 10.81 -0.48 -30.40
N SER A 50 9.91 -1.44 -30.28
CA SER A 50 8.61 -1.35 -30.96
C SER A 50 7.77 -0.20 -30.40
N ARG A 51 7.00 0.47 -31.27
CA ARG A 51 6.02 1.50 -30.88
C ARG A 51 5.08 1.01 -29.77
N HIS A 52 4.66 -0.26 -29.85
CA HIS A 52 3.81 -0.89 -28.83
C HIS A 52 4.47 -0.91 -27.44
N SER A 53 5.77 -1.18 -27.37
CA SER A 53 6.51 -1.17 -26.10
C SER A 53 6.55 0.23 -25.49
N VAL A 54 6.79 1.24 -26.33
CA VAL A 54 6.80 2.66 -25.91
C VAL A 54 5.41 3.07 -25.40
N TYR A 55 4.34 2.77 -26.14
CA TYR A 55 2.96 3.00 -25.71
C TYR A 55 2.67 2.35 -24.34
N ARG A 56 3.06 1.09 -24.16
CA ARG A 56 2.87 0.37 -22.90
C ARG A 56 3.62 1.02 -21.75
N TRP A 57 4.86 1.45 -21.96
CA TRP A 57 5.67 2.10 -20.92
C TRP A 57 5.12 3.46 -20.51
N ILE A 58 4.72 4.29 -21.48
CA ILE A 58 4.08 5.59 -21.23
C ILE A 58 2.77 5.39 -20.48
N ARG A 59 1.89 4.50 -20.96
CA ARG A 59 0.61 4.20 -20.31
C ARG A 59 0.80 3.73 -18.87
N LEU A 60 1.77 2.84 -18.62
CA LEU A 60 2.07 2.40 -17.26
C LEU A 60 2.60 3.54 -16.38
N ALA A 61 3.44 4.43 -16.92
CA ALA A 61 3.92 5.60 -16.19
C ALA A 61 2.78 6.57 -15.85
N GLU A 62 1.89 6.86 -16.79
CA GLU A 62 0.73 7.73 -16.60
C GLU A 62 -0.32 7.13 -15.66
N VAL A 63 -0.58 5.82 -15.75
CA VAL A 63 -1.48 5.11 -14.83
C VAL A 63 -0.89 5.07 -13.42
N GLN A 64 0.42 4.90 -13.27
CA GLN A 64 1.09 5.00 -11.97
C GLN A 64 1.04 6.43 -11.39
N LEU A 65 1.06 7.47 -12.23
CA LEU A 65 0.83 8.86 -11.81
C LEU A 65 -0.63 9.10 -11.39
N LYS A 66 -1.61 8.50 -12.09
CA LYS A 66 -3.04 8.55 -11.71
C LYS A 66 -3.36 7.73 -10.46
N ARG A 67 -2.64 6.63 -10.21
CA ARG A 67 -2.51 6.02 -8.88
C ARG A 67 -1.64 6.89 -7.97
N LYS A 68 -1.93 8.20 -7.88
CA LYS A 68 -1.54 9.00 -6.72
C LYS A 68 -1.95 8.18 -5.51
N LYS A 69 -0.94 7.79 -4.73
CA LYS A 69 -1.02 6.99 -3.52
C LYS A 69 -2.42 7.09 -2.92
N ARG A 70 -3.23 6.03 -3.04
CA ARG A 70 -4.09 5.69 -1.90
C ARG A 70 -3.07 5.58 -0.78
N GLN A 71 -2.94 6.62 0.04
CA GLN A 71 -2.11 6.53 1.23
C GLN A 71 -2.57 5.22 1.85
N SER A 72 -1.68 4.23 1.94
CA SER A 72 -1.99 3.06 2.76
C SER A 72 -2.52 3.65 4.05
N PRO A 73 -3.74 3.32 4.50
CA PRO A 73 -4.38 3.98 5.64
C PRO A 73 -3.30 4.12 6.69
N ALA A 74 -2.92 5.38 6.95
CA ALA A 74 -1.59 5.77 7.40
C ALA A 74 -1.04 4.70 8.33
N LYS A 75 0.15 4.15 8.02
CA LYS A 75 0.90 3.31 8.95
C LYS A 75 0.81 4.04 10.28
N LEU A 76 -0.03 3.54 11.18
CA LEU A 76 -0.45 4.35 12.29
C LEU A 76 0.78 4.58 13.13
N ASP A 77 0.99 5.81 13.56
CA ASP A 77 2.15 6.14 14.35
C ASP A 77 2.12 5.24 15.58
N ILE A 78 3.15 4.41 15.79
CA ILE A 78 3.26 3.50 16.94
C ILE A 78 2.96 4.28 18.23
N LYS A 79 3.38 5.55 18.25
CA LYS A 79 3.09 6.56 19.25
C LYS A 79 1.60 6.68 19.62
N LEU A 80 0.70 6.75 18.65
CA LEU A 80 -0.75 6.87 18.89
C LEU A 80 -1.32 5.61 19.54
N ILE A 81 -0.80 4.43 19.18
CA ILE A 81 -1.21 3.17 19.81
C ILE A 81 -0.75 3.17 21.27
N THR A 82 0.51 3.52 21.53
CA THR A 82 1.07 3.60 22.90
C THR A 82 0.28 4.58 23.77
N MET A 83 0.03 5.80 23.28
CA MET A 83 -0.78 6.80 23.98
C MET A 83 -2.20 6.31 24.30
N SER A 84 -2.82 5.58 23.36
CA SER A 84 -4.16 5.03 23.55
C SER A 84 -4.16 3.95 24.64
N ILE A 85 -3.13 3.11 24.72
CA ILE A 85 -2.96 2.09 25.76
C ILE A 85 -2.75 2.78 27.11
N GLU A 86 -1.80 3.71 27.20
CA GLU A 86 -1.47 4.46 28.42
C GLU A 86 -2.71 5.12 29.02
N LEU A 87 -3.47 5.87 28.21
CA LEU A 87 -4.71 6.49 28.65
C LEU A 87 -5.77 5.45 29.02
N SER A 88 -5.85 4.32 28.33
CA SER A 88 -6.81 3.28 28.69
C SER A 88 -6.55 2.67 30.07
N VAL A 89 -5.27 2.51 30.43
CA VAL A 89 -4.83 2.01 31.73
C VAL A 89 -5.08 3.06 32.81
N LEU A 90 -4.65 4.30 32.58
CA LEU A 90 -4.82 5.42 33.51
C LEU A 90 -6.30 5.67 33.84
N MET A 91 -7.17 5.61 32.81
CA MET A 91 -8.60 5.87 32.96
C MET A 91 -9.43 4.62 33.32
N ARG A 92 -8.80 3.47 33.61
CA ARG A 92 -9.45 2.20 33.98
C ARG A 92 -10.51 1.73 32.98
N GLY A 93 -10.17 1.71 31.69
CA GLY A 93 -11.06 1.21 30.63
C GLY A 93 -12.13 2.21 30.16
N PRO A 94 -11.73 3.40 29.67
CA PRO A 94 -12.67 4.42 29.21
C PRO A 94 -13.43 3.97 27.96
N SER A 95 -14.61 4.56 27.73
CA SER A 95 -15.29 4.41 26.45
C SER A 95 -14.44 5.00 25.32
N ILE A 96 -14.58 4.50 24.09
CA ILE A 96 -13.82 5.02 22.93
C ILE A 96 -14.03 6.52 22.70
N LYS A 97 -15.23 7.05 22.99
CA LYS A 97 -15.49 8.49 22.91
C LYS A 97 -14.65 9.26 23.94
N LYS A 98 -14.65 8.80 25.20
CA LYS A 98 -13.83 9.39 26.26
C LYS A 98 -12.33 9.29 25.95
N LEU A 99 -11.88 8.15 25.42
CA LEU A 99 -10.49 7.94 25.01
C LEU A 99 -10.07 8.88 23.87
N SER A 100 -10.94 9.07 22.87
CA SER A 100 -10.73 10.04 21.78
C SER A 100 -10.64 11.47 22.30
N SER A 101 -11.54 11.89 23.20
CA SER A 101 -11.48 13.20 23.86
C SER A 101 -10.21 13.38 24.70
N ALA A 102 -9.78 12.33 25.41
CA ALA A 102 -8.57 12.35 26.22
C ALA A 102 -7.31 12.46 25.34
N LEU A 103 -7.23 11.73 24.23
CA LEU A 103 -6.12 11.85 23.26
C LEU A 103 -5.99 13.27 22.71
N TYR A 104 -7.12 13.93 22.46
CA TYR A 104 -7.11 15.34 22.06
C TYR A 104 -6.64 16.25 23.20
N SER A 105 -7.15 16.06 24.41
CA SER A 105 -6.85 16.93 25.56
C SER A 105 -5.40 16.83 26.03
N PHE A 106 -4.84 15.61 26.09
CA PHE A 106 -3.48 15.37 26.60
C PHE A 106 -2.40 15.48 25.53
N PHE A 107 -2.70 15.11 24.28
CA PHE A 107 -1.68 14.98 23.23
C PHE A 107 -1.96 15.83 21.99
N GLY A 108 -3.07 16.58 21.96
CA GLY A 108 -3.48 17.36 20.79
C GLY A 108 -3.87 16.49 19.58
N VAL A 109 -4.06 15.17 19.78
CA VAL A 109 -4.33 14.25 18.66
C VAL A 109 -5.83 14.14 18.43
N GLN A 110 -6.30 14.76 17.35
CA GLN A 110 -7.69 14.64 16.91
C GLN A 110 -7.88 13.33 16.12
N ILE A 111 -8.66 12.41 16.69
CA ILE A 111 -9.04 11.17 16.00
C ILE A 111 -10.52 10.86 16.19
N HIS A 112 -11.21 10.58 15.08
CA HIS A 112 -12.62 10.20 15.14
C HIS A 112 -12.81 8.88 15.92
N PRO A 113 -13.78 8.77 16.84
CA PRO A 113 -13.98 7.59 17.69
C PRO A 113 -14.11 6.27 16.90
N ALA A 114 -14.82 6.28 15.78
CA ALA A 114 -14.97 5.08 14.95
C ALA A 114 -13.63 4.61 14.34
N LYS A 115 -12.77 5.56 13.96
CA LYS A 115 -11.43 5.27 13.44
C LYS A 115 -10.55 4.71 14.56
N LEU A 116 -10.55 5.33 15.74
CA LEU A 116 -9.84 4.86 16.92
C LEU A 116 -10.26 3.44 17.32
N ARG A 117 -11.58 3.16 17.36
CA ARG A 117 -12.11 1.82 17.63
C ARG A 117 -11.54 0.79 16.67
N ARG A 118 -11.63 1.04 15.36
CA ARG A 118 -11.15 0.12 14.34
C ARG A 118 -9.67 -0.20 14.53
N ILE A 119 -8.87 0.83 14.82
CA ILE A 119 -7.44 0.70 15.07
C ILE A 119 -7.15 -0.20 16.27
N LEU A 120 -7.85 0.02 17.39
CA LEU A 120 -7.62 -0.76 18.61
C LEU A 120 -8.10 -2.20 18.47
N ILE A 121 -9.16 -2.44 17.68
CA ILE A 121 -9.63 -3.79 17.32
C ILE A 121 -8.60 -4.50 16.44
N ASP A 122 -8.11 -3.85 15.38
CA ASP A 122 -7.11 -4.40 14.46
C ASP A 122 -5.80 -4.80 15.18
N LYS A 123 -5.56 -4.24 16.38
CA LYS A 123 -4.40 -4.53 17.24
C LYS A 123 -4.71 -5.43 18.43
N SER A 124 -5.93 -5.95 18.54
CA SER A 124 -6.39 -6.80 19.65
C SER A 124 -6.26 -6.14 21.04
N ILE A 125 -6.24 -4.80 21.11
CA ILE A 125 -6.10 -4.03 22.37
C ILE A 125 -7.48 -3.78 22.99
N TYR A 126 -8.52 -3.68 22.17
CA TYR A 126 -9.87 -3.39 22.63
C TYR A 126 -10.79 -4.58 22.41
N PRO A 127 -11.35 -5.21 23.47
CA PRO A 127 -12.29 -6.30 23.32
C PRO A 127 -13.61 -5.74 22.78
N TYR A 128 -13.81 -5.83 21.47
CA TYR A 128 -15.08 -5.49 20.87
C TYR A 128 -16.08 -6.63 21.08
N LYS A 129 -17.08 -6.39 21.92
CA LYS A 129 -18.29 -7.20 21.95
C LYS A 129 -19.32 -6.55 21.01
N PRO A 130 -19.65 -7.19 19.86
CA PRO A 130 -20.72 -6.69 19.00
C PRO A 130 -22.05 -6.64 19.75
N SER A 131 -22.90 -5.66 19.41
CA SER A 131 -24.26 -5.62 19.96
C SER A 131 -25.10 -6.77 19.39
N SER A 132 -26.15 -7.17 20.12
CA SER A 132 -27.13 -8.14 19.63
C SER A 132 -27.73 -7.74 18.27
N GLN A 133 -28.00 -6.45 18.10
CA GLN A 133 -28.45 -5.88 16.83
C GLN A 133 -27.43 -6.08 15.70
N TYR A 134 -26.14 -5.83 15.94
CA TYR A 134 -25.10 -6.07 14.94
C TYR A 134 -25.03 -7.55 14.55
N LEU A 135 -25.10 -8.45 15.53
CA LEU A 135 -25.11 -9.91 15.28
C LEU A 135 -26.30 -10.32 14.40
N SER A 136 -27.49 -9.75 14.64
CA SER A 136 -28.68 -10.02 13.82
C SER A 136 -28.55 -9.51 12.38
N ILE A 137 -27.88 -8.37 12.17
CA ILE A 137 -27.61 -7.83 10.84
C ILE A 137 -26.57 -8.69 10.12
N GLU A 138 -25.52 -9.11 10.83
CA GLU A 138 -24.45 -9.94 10.26
C GLU A 138 -24.96 -11.33 9.87
N SER A 139 -25.83 -11.96 10.67
CA SER A 139 -26.44 -13.25 10.34
C SER A 139 -27.34 -13.15 9.10
N ASN A 140 -28.18 -12.11 9.03
CA ASN A 140 -29.03 -11.85 7.86
C ASN A 140 -28.18 -11.62 6.59
N TYR A 141 -27.06 -10.90 6.70
CA TYR A 141 -26.16 -10.67 5.57
C TYR A 141 -25.47 -11.96 5.11
N LYS A 142 -25.01 -12.81 6.03
CA LYS A 142 -24.40 -14.11 5.69
C LYS A 142 -25.40 -15.04 5.02
N ASN A 143 -26.64 -15.11 5.54
CA ASN A 143 -27.70 -15.94 4.97
C ASN A 143 -28.08 -15.51 3.56
N ASN A 144 -28.19 -14.20 3.31
CA ASN A 144 -28.53 -13.68 1.98
C ASN A 144 -27.39 -13.80 0.95
N LYS A 145 -26.14 -13.98 1.39
CA LYS A 145 -24.98 -14.12 0.51
C LYS A 145 -24.74 -15.55 0.01
N ILE A 146 -25.45 -16.53 0.56
CA ILE A 146 -25.39 -17.96 0.14
C ILE A 146 -26.37 -18.25 -1.01
N ILE A 147 -27.26 -17.30 -1.33
CA ILE A 147 -28.34 -17.46 -2.33
C ILE A 147 -27.95 -16.85 -3.70
N LEU A 148 -26.70 -16.40 -3.89
CA LEU A 148 -26.15 -15.92 -5.16
C LEU A 148 -24.94 -16.75 -5.57
#